data_AF-A0A820QWF4-F1
#
_entry.id   AF-A0A820QWF4-F1
#
_cell.length_a   1.000
_cell.length_b   1.000
_cell.length_c   1.000
_cell.angle_alpha   90.00
_cell.angle_beta   90.00
_cell.angle_gamma   90.00
#
_symmetry.space_group_name_H-M   'P 1'
#
loop_
_entity.id
_entity.type
_entity.pdbx_description
1 polymer ?
#
loop_
_entity_poly.entity_id
_entity_poly.type
_entity_poly.pdbx_seq_one_letter_code
_entity_poly.pdbx_strand_id
1 'polypeptide(L)'
;HVVIATHFHDLIQQRLVSTSSKIRCKTMETMYDDDGKLVYLYRVIDGLCIRSQAFNAALTVGLPDGVVQRANELLHKIENNQILHPIRNFTDMEEMVDLVEKAIQVNINDN
;
A
#
# COMPACT_ATOMS: atom_id res chain seq x y z
N HIS A 1 27.58 3.75 8.30
CA HIS A 1 26.60 2.77 7.79
C HIS A 1 25.44 3.53 7.18
N VAL A 2 24.88 3.05 6.07
CA VAL A 2 23.70 3.66 5.42
C VAL A 2 22.51 2.75 5.69
N VAL A 3 21.40 3.35 6.14
CA VAL A 3 20.11 2.67 6.30
C VAL A 3 19.15 3.29 5.31
N ILE A 4 18.43 2.45 4.57
CA ILE A 4 17.40 2.88 3.64
C ILE A 4 16.10 2.23 4.12
N ALA A 5 15.14 3.06 4.51
CA ALA A 5 13.76 2.64 4.75
C ALA A 5 12.94 2.94 3.49
N THR A 6 12.13 1.99 3.04
CA THR A 6 11.31 2.16 1.85
C THR A 6 9.99 1.41 1.97
N HIS A 7 8.94 1.96 1.36
CA HIS A 7 7.64 1.29 1.18
C HIS A 7 7.52 0.60 -0.19
N PHE A 8 8.55 0.67 -1.02
CA PHE A 8 8.54 0.09 -2.37
C PHE A 8 8.84 -1.41 -2.34
N HIS A 9 7.78 -2.19 -2.17
CA HIS A 9 7.84 -3.66 -2.21
C HIS A 9 8.29 -4.17 -3.58
N ASP A 10 8.00 -3.42 -4.65
CA ASP A 10 8.39 -3.74 -6.02
C ASP A 10 9.90 -3.82 -6.21
N LEU A 11 10.69 -3.04 -5.47
CA LEU A 11 12.15 -3.13 -5.52
C LEU A 11 12.64 -4.53 -5.14
N ILE A 12 11.90 -5.20 -4.25
CA ILE A 12 12.18 -6.56 -3.80
C ILE A 12 11.56 -7.58 -4.76
N GLN A 13 10.29 -7.41 -5.13
CA GLN A 13 9.58 -8.35 -6.02
C GLN A 13 10.23 -8.43 -7.41
N GLN A 14 10.63 -7.29 -7.97
CA GLN A 14 11.32 -7.19 -9.26
C GLN A 14 12.83 -7.48 -9.17
N ARG A 15 13.33 -7.89 -8.00
CA ARG A 15 14.75 -8.21 -7.74
C ARG A 15 15.71 -7.07 -8.08
N LEU A 16 15.25 -5.83 -7.97
CA LEU A 16 16.06 -4.63 -8.25
C LEU A 16 17.06 -4.36 -7.12
N VAL A 17 16.78 -4.85 -5.91
CA VAL A 17 17.78 -4.93 -4.84
C VAL A 17 18.65 -6.16 -5.08
N SER A 18 19.86 -5.95 -5.59
CA SER A 18 20.82 -7.04 -5.78
C SER A 18 21.13 -7.73 -4.45
N THR A 19 21.12 -9.07 -4.43
CA THR A 19 21.58 -9.89 -3.30
C THR A 19 23.11 -9.85 -3.23
N SER A 20 23.67 -8.68 -2.93
CA SER A 20 25.09 -8.50 -2.65
C SER A 20 25.38 -8.81 -1.19
N SER A 21 26.55 -9.39 -0.89
CA SER A 21 27.03 -9.58 0.50
C SER A 21 27.17 -8.27 1.29
N LYS A 22 27.12 -7.12 0.60
CA LYS A 22 27.18 -5.78 1.19
C LYS A 22 25.81 -5.23 1.61
N ILE A 23 24.71 -5.81 1.11
CA ILE A 23 23.34 -5.38 1.40
C ILE A 23 22.69 -6.40 2.32
N ARG A 24 22.15 -5.94 3.45
CA ARG A 24 21.37 -6.78 4.36
C ARG A 24 19.94 -6.26 4.40
N CYS A 25 19.01 -7.13 4.07
CA CYS A 25 17.60 -6.82 4.14
C CYS A 25 17.09 -7.04 5.57
N LYS A 26 16.42 -6.01 6.09
CA LYS A 26 15.80 -6.03 7.41
C LYS A 26 14.33 -5.67 7.26
N THR A 27 13.50 -6.22 8.12
CA THR A 27 12.08 -5.87 8.21
C THR A 27 11.67 -5.65 9.67
N MET A 28 10.60 -4.89 9.87
CA MET A 28 9.92 -4.83 11.16
C MET A 28 9.10 -6.11 11.34
N GLU A 29 9.19 -6.68 12.53
CA GLU A 29 8.44 -7.87 12.88
C GLU A 29 6.97 -7.54 13.17
N THR A 30 6.09 -8.40 12.65
CA THR A 30 4.65 -8.35 12.86
C THR A 30 4.13 -9.74 13.21
N MET A 31 3.05 -9.80 13.99
CA MET A 31 2.31 -11.03 14.26
C MET A 31 0.81 -10.79 14.10
N TYR A 32 0.02 -11.86 14.06
CA TYR A 32 -1.43 -11.78 14.23
C TYR A 32 -1.76 -12.22 15.66
N ASP A 33 -2.65 -11.50 16.34
CA ASP A 33 -3.20 -11.93 17.61
C ASP A 33 -4.30 -13.00 17.41
N ASP A 34 -4.86 -13.47 18.53
CA ASP A 34 -5.90 -14.51 18.53
C ASP A 34 -7.18 -14.08 17.81
N ASP A 35 -7.42 -12.77 17.68
CA ASP A 35 -8.56 -12.19 16.95
C ASP A 35 -8.24 -11.96 15.47
N GLY A 36 -7.04 -12.32 15.00
CA GLY A 36 -6.60 -12.15 13.62
C GLY A 36 -6.22 -10.71 13.27
N LYS A 37 -5.99 -9.84 14.27
CA LYS A 37 -5.53 -8.47 14.07
C LYS A 37 -4.01 -8.43 13.99
N LEU A 38 -3.49 -7.64 13.04
CA LEU A 38 -2.06 -7.43 12.89
C LEU A 38 -1.50 -6.59 14.05
N VAL A 39 -0.45 -7.09 14.69
CA VAL A 39 0.28 -6.43 15.78
C VAL A 39 1.73 -6.15 15.34
N TYR A 40 2.19 -4.93 15.60
CA TYR A 40 3.56 -4.49 15.36
C TYR A 40 4.41 -4.71 16.61
N LEU A 41 5.49 -5.49 16.50
CA LEU A 41 6.36 -5.81 17.65
C LEU A 41 7.53 -4.83 17.81
N TYR A 42 7.67 -3.88 16.89
CA TYR A 42 8.73 -2.86 16.88
C TYR A 42 10.15 -3.43 16.95
N ARG A 43 10.33 -4.69 16.52
CA ARG A 43 11.62 -5.38 16.46
C ARG A 43 12.12 -5.47 15.04
N VAL A 44 13.36 -5.06 14.80
CA VAL A 44 14.03 -5.21 13.51
C VAL A 44 14.63 -6.61 13.41
N ILE A 45 14.21 -7.38 12.41
CA ILE A 45 14.67 -8.76 12.17
C ILE A 45 15.27 -8.90 10.76
N ASP A 46 16.07 -9.95 10.54
CA ASP A 46 16.51 -10.32 9.20
C ASP A 46 15.32 -10.77 8.36
N GLY A 47 15.21 -10.24 7.14
CA GLY A 47 14.16 -10.62 6.22
C GLY A 47 13.68 -9.49 5.32
N LEU A 48 12.63 -9.81 4.57
CA LEU A 48 11.96 -8.93 3.62
C LEU A 48 10.47 -8.92 3.93
N CYS A 49 9.87 -7.73 3.91
CA CYS A 49 8.42 -7.61 3.93
C CYS A 49 7.90 -7.99 2.54
N ILE A 50 7.20 -9.12 2.44
CA ILE A 50 6.71 -9.65 1.15
C ILE A 50 5.31 -9.17 0.77
N ARG A 51 4.58 -8.55 1.71
CA ARG A 51 3.23 -8.01 1.50
C ARG A 51 3.15 -6.61 2.09
N SER A 52 2.39 -5.74 1.42
CA SER A 52 2.14 -4.40 1.95
C SER A 52 1.09 -4.48 3.07
N GLN A 53 1.31 -3.72 4.14
CA GLN A 53 0.37 -3.62 5.25
C GLN A 53 -0.53 -2.39 5.12
N ALA A 54 -0.71 -1.87 3.89
CA ALA A 54 -1.43 -0.62 3.63
C ALA A 54 -2.90 -0.68 4.10
N PHE A 55 -3.61 -1.77 3.83
CA PHE A 55 -4.98 -1.95 4.30
C PHE A 55 -5.07 -2.05 5.83
N ASN A 56 -4.13 -2.74 6.47
CA ASN A 56 -4.06 -2.81 7.94
C ASN A 56 -3.80 -1.43 8.56
N ALA A 57 -2.93 -0.63 7.93
CA ALA A 57 -2.69 0.75 8.35
C ALA A 57 -3.94 1.62 8.19
N ALA A 58 -4.62 1.52 7.04
CA ALA A 58 -5.89 2.21 6.76
C ALA A 58 -6.98 1.93 7.81
N LEU A 59 -7.15 0.65 8.17
CA LEU A 59 -8.10 0.26 9.22
C LEU A 59 -7.68 0.79 10.60
N THR A 60 -6.37 0.78 10.89
CA THR A 60 -5.83 1.26 12.18
C THR A 60 -6.06 2.76 12.38
N VAL A 61 -6.00 3.57 11.31
CA VAL A 61 -6.31 5.02 11.37
C VAL A 61 -7.81 5.31 11.30
N GLY A 62 -8.65 4.29 11.23
CA GLY A 62 -10.11 4.42 11.28
C GLY A 62 -10.77 4.80 9.96
N LEU A 63 -10.15 4.49 8.81
CA LEU A 63 -10.85 4.63 7.54
C LEU A 63 -12.09 3.72 7.50
N PRO A 64 -13.21 4.16 6.90
CA PRO A 64 -14.42 3.35 6.85
C PRO A 64 -14.21 2.02 6.13
N ASP A 65 -14.75 0.92 6.68
CA ASP A 65 -14.58 -0.43 6.13
C ASP A 65 -14.97 -0.52 4.65
N GLY A 66 -16.06 0.14 4.25
CA GLY A 66 -16.51 0.17 2.85
C GLY A 66 -15.50 0.80 1.89
N VAL A 67 -14.70 1.78 2.36
CA VAL A 67 -13.62 2.40 1.58
C VAL A 67 -12.45 1.43 1.42
N VAL A 68 -12.03 0.79 2.52
CA VAL A 68 -10.92 -0.17 2.51
C VAL A 68 -11.27 -1.40 1.68
N GLN A 69 -12.48 -1.93 1.84
CA GLN A 69 -12.99 -3.06 1.06
C GLN A 69 -13.00 -2.73 -0.44
N ARG A 70 -13.52 -1.54 -0.80
CA ARG A 70 -13.53 -1.12 -2.20
C ARG A 70 -12.12 -0.97 -2.76
N ALA A 71 -11.19 -0.40 -2.01
CA ALA A 71 -9.79 -0.29 -2.43
C ALA A 71 -9.17 -1.67 -2.67
N ASN A 72 -9.47 -2.66 -1.83
CA ASN A 72 -9.03 -4.04 -2.01
C ASN A 72 -9.63 -4.70 -3.27
N GLU A 73 -10.92 -4.49 -3.54
CA GLU A 73 -11.55 -4.95 -4.79
C GLU A 73 -10.89 -4.33 -6.03
N LEU A 74 -10.63 -3.02 -5.99
CA LEU A 74 -9.99 -2.31 -7.10
C LEU A 74 -8.56 -2.79 -7.33
N LEU A 75 -7.80 -3.04 -6.26
CA LEU A 75 -6.46 -3.62 -6.35
C LEU A 75 -6.50 -4.98 -7.04
N HIS A 76 -7.39 -5.88 -6.62
CA HIS A 76 -7.56 -7.17 -7.29
C HIS A 76 -7.91 -7.04 -8.77
N LYS A 77 -8.75 -6.07 -9.14
CA LYS A 77 -9.05 -5.80 -10.55
C LYS A 77 -7.82 -5.34 -11.33
N ILE A 78 -7.02 -4.44 -10.76
CA ILE A 78 -5.77 -3.95 -11.38
C ILE A 78 -4.79 -5.11 -11.58
N GLU A 79 -4.56 -5.93 -10.56
CA GLU A 79 -3.67 -7.10 -10.62
C GLU A 79 -4.09 -8.10 -11.71
N ASN A 80 -5.40 -8.21 -11.97
CA ASN A 80 -5.96 -9.08 -12.99
C ASN A 80 -6.23 -8.39 -14.34
N ASN A 81 -5.72 -7.17 -14.56
CA ASN A 81 -5.92 -6.37 -15.78
C ASN A 81 -7.41 -6.19 -16.17
N GLN A 82 -8.28 -6.05 -15.17
CA GLN A 82 -9.71 -5.85 -15.37
C GLN A 82 -10.07 -4.37 -15.47
N ILE A 83 -11.11 -4.07 -16.24
CA ILE A 83 -11.65 -2.71 -16.38
C ILE A 83 -12.22 -2.26 -15.04
N LEU A 84 -11.80 -1.07 -14.60
CA LEU A 84 -12.35 -0.42 -13.42
C LEU A 84 -13.64 0.31 -13.78
N HIS A 85 -14.67 0.13 -12.96
CA HIS A 85 -15.92 0.84 -13.09
C HIS A 85 -16.01 1.91 -12.00
N PRO A 86 -16.23 3.19 -12.39
CA PRO A 86 -16.52 4.25 -11.43
C PRO A 86 -17.74 3.92 -10.58
N ILE A 87 -17.73 4.35 -9.32
CA ILE A 87 -18.91 4.22 -8.44
C ILE A 87 -20.02 5.17 -8.90
N ARG A 88 -19.62 6.35 -9.41
CA ARG A 88 -20.52 7.37 -9.93
C ARG A 88 -20.43 7.40 -11.45
N ASN A 89 -21.57 7.38 -12.12
CA ASN A 89 -21.63 7.69 -13.54
C ASN A 89 -21.43 9.19 -13.72
N PHE A 90 -20.35 9.57 -14.40
CA PHE A 90 -20.12 10.94 -14.82
C PHE A 90 -20.84 11.16 -16.14
N THR A 91 -21.75 12.13 -16.15
CA THR A 91 -22.41 12.61 -17.38
C THR A 91 -21.70 13.83 -17.97
N ASP A 92 -20.85 14.47 -17.17
CA ASP A 92 -20.10 15.66 -17.53
C ASP A 92 -18.59 15.40 -17.39
N MET A 93 -17.85 15.72 -18.44
CA MET A 93 -16.39 15.58 -18.48
C MET A 93 -15.70 16.63 -17.61
N GLU A 94 -16.27 17.82 -17.44
CA GLU A 94 -15.68 18.89 -16.63
C GLU A 94 -15.66 18.49 -15.15
N GLU A 95 -16.76 17.90 -14.66
CA GLU A 95 -16.83 17.35 -13.30
C GLU A 95 -15.83 16.21 -13.08
N MET A 96 -15.62 15.36 -14.09
CA MET A 96 -14.65 14.27 -14.00
C MET A 96 -13.21 14.80 -13.93
N VAL A 97 -12.87 15.80 -14.73
CA VAL A 97 -11.53 16.43 -14.73
C VAL A 97 -11.26 17.11 -13.39
N ASP A 98 -12.20 17.91 -12.88
CA ASP A 98 -12.07 18.57 -11.58
C ASP A 98 -11.85 17.56 -10.43
N LEU A 99 -12.57 16.43 -10.46
CA LEU A 99 -12.39 15.37 -9.46
C LEU A 99 -10.99 14.74 -9.54
N VAL A 100 -10.50 14.46 -10.75
CA VAL A 100 -9.17 13.90 -10.97
C VAL A 100 -8.08 14.87 -10.54
N GLU A 101 -8.21 16.15 -10.88
CA GLU A 101 -7.27 17.19 -10.46
C GLU A 101 -7.21 17.32 -8.94
N LYS A 102 -8.36 17.33 -8.26
CA LYS A 102 -8.44 17.31 -6.80
C LYS A 102 -7.75 16.07 -6.22
N ALA A 103 -7.96 14.90 -6.81
CA ALA A 103 -7.33 13.66 -6.35
C ALA A 103 -5.80 13.68 -6.51
N ILE A 104 -5.28 14.24 -7.60
CA ILE A 104 -3.84 14.40 -7.82
C ILE A 104 -3.24 15.36 -6.78
N GLN A 105 -3.94 16.46 -6.46
CA GLN A 105 -3.45 17.47 -5.53
C GLN A 105 -3.33 16.96 -4.09
N VAL A 106 -4.18 16.01 -3.68
CA VAL A 106 -4.08 15.34 -2.36
C VAL A 106 -2.77 14.57 -2.22
N ASN A 107 -2.21 14.04 -3.30
CA ASN A 107 -1.04 13.17 -3.27
C ASN A 107 0.32 13.92 -3.13
N ILE A 108 0.32 15.25 -3.14
CA ILE A 108 1.56 16.08 -3.11
C ILE A 108 1.77 16.76 -1.75
N ASN A 109 0.76 16.76 -0.87
CA ASN A 109 0.82 17.51 0.39
C ASN A 109 1.14 16.67 1.64
N ASP A 110 1.36 15.36 1.50
CA ASP A 110 1.87 14.51 2.58
C ASP A 110 3.40 14.38 2.44
N ASN A 111 4.12 15.38 2.93
CA ASN A 111 5.58 15.37 3.09
C ASN A 111 5.96 16.00 4.44
#